data_AF-A0A6P0DSX1-F1
#
_entry.id   AF-A0A6P0DSX1-F1
#
_cell.length_a   1.000
_cell.length_b   1.000
_cell.length_c   1.000
_cell.angle_alpha   90.00
_cell.angle_beta   90.00
_cell.angle_gamma   90.00
#
_symmetry.space_group_name_H-M   'P 1'
#
loop_
_entity.id
_entity.type
_entity.pdbx_description
1 polymer ?
#
loop_
_entity_poly.entity_id
_entity_poly.type
_entity_poly.pdbx_seq_one_letter_code
_entity_poly.pdbx_strand_id
1 'polypeptide(L)' 'MRREERKPAGDAAAPRTAGYSGTPLVRKLGLAQGQAAALLGIPETIGDINGFDGFASVVRALPETPQRAFDYVHL' A
#
# COMPACT_ATOMS: atom_id res chain seq x y z
N MET A 1 20.13 42.05 16.16
CA MET A 1 19.04 41.35 15.43
C MET A 1 19.52 39.94 15.13
N ARG A 2 18.93 38.91 15.75
CA ARG A 2 19.38 37.51 15.69
C ARG A 2 18.93 36.85 14.38
N ARG A 3 19.76 35.94 13.85
CA ARG A 3 19.44 35.06 12.71
C ARG A 3 18.32 34.08 13.08
N GLU A 4 17.14 34.33 12.54
CA GLU A 4 16.14 33.33 12.13
C GLU A 4 16.45 33.06 10.64
N GLU A 5 16.37 31.86 10.05
CA GLU A 5 15.38 30.82 10.20
C GLU A 5 15.91 29.49 9.62
N ARG A 6 15.33 28.40 10.09
CA ARG A 6 15.65 27.01 9.78
C ARG A 6 15.38 26.64 8.30
N LYS A 7 16.29 25.85 7.73
CA LYS A 7 16.02 24.86 6.66
C LYS A 7 15.64 23.54 7.39
N PRO A 8 14.73 22.66 6.90
CA PRO A 8 14.82 22.13 5.55
C PRO A 8 13.57 21.98 4.70
N ALA A 9 13.88 22.01 3.40
CA ALA A 9 13.07 21.56 2.29
C ALA A 9 12.53 20.16 2.54
N GLY A 10 11.26 19.97 2.24
CA GLY A 10 10.61 18.68 2.33
C GLY A 10 9.11 18.83 2.17
N ASP A 11 8.67 19.48 1.09
CA ASP A 11 7.28 19.35 0.67
C ASP A 11 7.24 19.00 -0.82
N ALA A 12 7.84 17.85 -1.14
CA ALA A 12 7.40 17.11 -2.30
C ALA A 12 6.03 16.55 -1.91
N ALA A 13 4.98 17.33 -2.24
CA ALA A 13 3.60 16.96 -2.00
C ALA A 13 3.34 15.56 -2.59
N ALA A 14 3.32 14.56 -1.71
CA ALA A 14 2.94 13.20 -2.07
C ALA A 14 1.51 13.23 -2.65
N PRO A 15 1.22 12.43 -3.69
CA PRO A 15 -0.11 12.39 -4.28
C PRO A 15 -1.11 12.05 -3.17
N ARG A 16 -2.09 12.94 -2.93
CA ARG A 16 -3.10 12.72 -1.90
C ARG A 16 -3.94 11.50 -2.29
N THR A 17 -3.63 10.35 -1.71
CA THR A 17 -4.35 9.11 -1.97
C THR A 17 -5.79 9.23 -1.48
N ALA A 18 -6.75 8.83 -2.32
CA ALA A 18 -8.18 8.93 -2.07
C ALA A 18 -8.64 8.19 -0.79
N GLY A 19 -9.54 8.85 -0.03
CA GLY A 19 -10.31 8.27 1.06
C GLY A 19 -10.62 9.28 2.18
N TYR A 20 -11.85 9.31 2.68
CA TYR A 20 -12.38 10.30 3.63
C TYR A 20 -11.54 10.52 4.91
N SER A 21 -10.78 9.52 5.35
CA SER A 21 -10.01 9.58 6.60
C SER A 21 -8.57 10.11 6.46
N GLY A 22 -8.11 10.45 5.25
CA GLY A 22 -6.72 10.89 5.00
C GLY A 22 -5.63 9.86 5.31
N THR A 23 -6.00 8.67 5.79
CA THR A 23 -5.08 7.57 6.06
C THR A 23 -4.75 6.86 4.74
N PRO A 24 -3.46 6.61 4.44
CA PRO A 24 -3.06 5.88 3.24
C PRO A 24 -3.75 4.51 3.15
N LEU A 25 -4.08 4.07 1.93
CA LEU A 25 -4.84 2.84 1.72
C LEU A 25 -4.10 1.64 2.28
N VAL A 26 -2.78 1.56 2.05
CA VAL A 26 -1.90 0.51 2.61
C VAL A 26 -2.06 0.33 4.12
N ARG A 27 -2.22 1.44 4.86
CA ARG A 27 -2.37 1.42 6.32
C ARG A 27 -3.78 1.01 6.76
N LYS A 28 -4.80 1.38 5.99
CA LYS A 28 -6.20 0.95 6.24
C LYS A 28 -6.37 -0.55 6.08
N LEU A 29 -5.68 -1.13 5.09
CA LEU A 29 -5.76 -2.55 4.80
C LEU A 29 -4.84 -3.40 5.68
N GLY A 30 -4.01 -2.76 6.54
CA GLY A 30 -3.07 -3.46 7.38
C GLY A 30 -1.98 -4.19 6.59
N LEU A 31 -1.59 -3.66 5.42
CA LEU A 31 -0.50 -4.24 4.65
C LEU A 31 0.81 -4.13 5.43
N ALA A 32 1.55 -5.24 5.48
CA ALA A 32 2.76 -5.39 6.25
C ALA A 32 3.84 -6.10 5.45
N GLN A 33 5.09 -5.82 5.82
CA GLN A 33 6.26 -6.44 5.25
C GLN A 33 6.21 -7.97 5.46
N GLY A 34 6.52 -8.73 4.41
CA GLY A 34 6.57 -10.19 4.43
C GLY A 34 5.24 -10.90 4.14
N GLN A 35 4.14 -10.19 3.90
CA GLN A 35 2.85 -10.80 3.61
C GLN A 35 2.82 -11.48 2.24
N ALA A 36 2.14 -12.63 2.15
CA ALA A 36 1.80 -13.27 0.89
C ALA A 36 0.38 -12.86 0.49
N ALA A 37 0.23 -12.17 -0.65
CA ALA A 37 -1.02 -11.56 -1.06
C ALA A 37 -1.62 -12.17 -2.34
N ALA A 38 -2.94 -12.27 -2.37
CA ALA A 38 -3.72 -12.56 -3.57
C ALA A 38 -4.52 -11.31 -3.99
N LEU A 39 -4.05 -10.59 -5.01
CA LEU A 39 -4.67 -9.37 -5.52
C LEU A 39 -5.62 -9.71 -6.68
N LEU A 40 -6.85 -10.09 -6.35
CA LEU A 40 -7.84 -10.54 -7.32
C LEU A 40 -8.72 -9.38 -7.78
N GLY A 41 -8.75 -9.12 -9.09
CA GLY A 41 -9.61 -8.08 -9.66
C GLY A 41 -9.28 -6.65 -9.25
N ILE A 42 -8.11 -6.42 -8.64
CA ILE A 42 -7.66 -5.09 -8.23
C ILE A 42 -7.28 -4.29 -9.49
N PRO A 43 -7.91 -3.13 -9.76
CA PRO A 43 -7.54 -2.29 -10.89
C PRO A 43 -6.08 -1.82 -10.79
N GLU A 44 -5.36 -1.83 -11.90
CA GLU A 44 -3.95 -1.38 -11.96
C GLU A 44 -3.79 0.09 -11.55
N THR A 45 -4.86 0.88 -11.68
CA THR A 45 -4.91 2.29 -11.29
C THR A 45 -4.79 2.53 -9.78
N ILE A 46 -4.97 1.48 -8.95
CA ILE A 46 -4.76 1.56 -7.51
C ILE A 46 -3.28 1.34 -7.20
N GLY A 47 -2.49 2.41 -7.39
CA GLY A 47 -1.03 2.40 -7.22
C GLY A 47 -0.58 2.00 -5.81
N ASP A 48 -1.29 2.40 -4.77
CA ASP A 48 -0.99 2.06 -3.38
C ASP A 48 -0.93 0.53 -3.12
N ILE A 49 -1.78 -0.24 -3.80
CA ILE A 49 -1.83 -1.71 -3.64
C ILE A 49 -0.89 -2.38 -4.65
N ASN A 50 -0.94 -1.97 -5.91
CA ASN A 50 -0.14 -2.60 -6.97
C ASN A 50 1.36 -2.30 -6.85
N GLY A 51 1.72 -1.17 -6.22
CA GLY A 51 3.09 -0.73 -6.01
C GLY A 51 3.63 -1.02 -4.60
N PHE A 52 2.91 -1.76 -3.76
CA PHE A 52 3.41 -2.11 -2.43
C PHE A 52 4.54 -3.15 -2.54
N ASP A 53 5.75 -2.73 -2.20
CA ASP A 53 6.99 -3.53 -2.30
C ASP A 53 7.19 -4.48 -1.11
N GLY A 54 6.35 -4.38 -0.08
CA GLY A 54 6.49 -5.18 1.14
C GLY A 54 5.93 -6.60 1.07
N PHE A 55 5.29 -6.99 -0.02
CA PHE A 55 4.82 -8.37 -0.17
C PHE A 55 5.99 -9.34 -0.35
N ALA A 56 5.98 -10.44 0.39
CA ALA A 56 6.90 -11.57 0.14
C ALA A 56 6.55 -12.30 -1.16
N SER A 57 5.27 -12.34 -1.52
CA SER A 57 4.78 -12.89 -2.78
C SER A 57 3.42 -12.29 -3.15
N VAL A 58 3.15 -12.20 -4.45
CA VAL A 58 1.88 -11.70 -5.00
C VAL A 58 1.39 -12.65 -6.07
N VAL A 59 0.12 -13.06 -5.96
CA VAL A 59 -0.60 -13.73 -7.04
C VAL A 59 -1.78 -12.87 -7.48
N ARG A 60 -2.11 -12.93 -8.78
CA ARG A 60 -3.24 -12.19 -9.39
C ARG A 60 -4.40 -13.10 -9.79
N ALA A 61 -4.20 -14.41 -9.66
CA ALA A 61 -5.20 -15.44 -9.83
C ALA A 61 -5.01 -16.47 -8.71
N LEU A 62 -6.10 -17.07 -8.23
CA LEU A 62 -6.02 -18.15 -7.25
C LEU A 62 -5.54 -19.44 -7.94
N PRO A 63 -4.73 -20.26 -7.25
CA PRO A 63 -4.38 -21.58 -7.76
C PRO A 63 -5.63 -22.46 -7.85
N GLU A 64 -5.70 -23.30 -8.89
CA GLU A 64 -6.83 -24.23 -9.09
C GLU A 64 -7.02 -25.20 -7.93
N THR A 65 -5.92 -25.52 -7.23
CA THR A 65 -5.95 -26.28 -5.98
C THR A 65 -5.98 -25.34 -4.79
N PRO A 66 -7.02 -25.39 -3.93
CA PRO A 66 -7.12 -24.53 -2.76
C PRO A 66 -6.02 -24.88 -1.77
N GLN A 67 -5.12 -23.92 -1.52
CA GLN A 67 -4.07 -24.02 -0.52
C GLN A 67 -4.16 -22.83 0.43
N ARG A 68 -3.95 -23.07 1.72
CA ARG A 68 -3.78 -22.00 2.72
C ARG A 68 -2.36 -21.44 2.61
N ALA A 69 -2.08 -20.78 1.50
CA ALA A 69 -0.77 -20.20 1.15
C ALA A 69 -0.77 -18.66 1.18
N PHE A 70 -1.92 -18.03 1.42
CA PHE A 70 -2.10 -16.58 1.38
C PHE A 70 -2.70 -16.07 2.68
N ASP A 71 -2.30 -14.86 3.05
CA ASP A 71 -2.97 -14.06 4.07
C ASP A 71 -4.19 -13.39 3.42
N TYR A 72 -5.40 -13.76 3.85
CA TYR A 72 -6.64 -13.32 3.22
C TYR A 72 -7.15 -12.02 3.84
N VAL A 73 -7.34 -11.00 3.01
CA VAL A 73 -8.07 -9.76 3.35
C VAL A 73 -9.15 -9.56 2.30
N HIS A 74 -10.41 -9.60 2.71
CA HIS A 74 -11.56 -9.27 1.84
C HIS A 74 -11.90 -7.79 2.02
N LEU A 75 -12.11 -7.07 0.92
CA LEU A 75 -12.44 -5.64 0.90
C LEU A 75 -13.93 -5.41 0.67
#